data_AF-X0TQM3-F1
#
_entry.id   AF-X0TQM3-F1
#
_cell.length_a   1.000
_cell.length_b   1.000
_cell.length_c   1.000
_cell.angle_alpha   90.00
_cell.angle_beta   90.00
_cell.angle_gamma   90.00
#
_symmetry.space_group_name_H-M   'P 1'
#
loop_
_entity.id
_entity.type
_entity.pdbx_description
1 polymer ?
#
loop_
_entity_poly.entity_id
_entity_poly.type
_entity_poly.pdbx_seq_one_letter_code
_entity_poly.pdbx_strand_id
1 'polypeptide(L)'
;IRPLNFLKSKGYTFIHFGSGIGGTKDNKYADLDIPSQGWTGDEFIVVLTRTTMLLPFVDYIFSTNVRKRVLETFSKLTEIHRVKGPKFVFAHILSPHWPFVFGANGEMVPKYNTPLNYLQWIHKDLYVNQLIFINKKVKTLVDEIISKSKIPPIIILQADHGPYSILGENYWYFNKDEIGNEIGLRESFGILNAFYLPQVGNNLLYDSITPVNTFRVIFNNYFDTDYELLTDKTYFTHYKQPYIFINVTDKF
;
A
#
# COMPACT_ATOMS: atom_id res chain seq x y z
N ILE A 1 -20.74 5.50 -0.49
CA ILE A 1 -20.69 4.32 -1.38
C ILE A 1 -19.69 3.33 -0.80
N ARG A 2 -20.00 2.02 -0.79
CA ARG A 2 -19.03 0.98 -0.41
C ARG A 2 -18.60 0.25 -1.69
N PRO A 3 -17.38 0.48 -2.23
CA PRO A 3 -16.98 -0.01 -3.54
C PRO A 3 -17.14 -1.53 -3.71
N LEU A 4 -16.74 -2.30 -2.70
CA LEU A 4 -16.88 -3.75 -2.70
C LEU A 4 -18.34 -4.20 -2.85
N ASN A 5 -19.25 -3.66 -2.03
CA ASN A 5 -20.66 -4.04 -2.08
C ASN A 5 -21.30 -3.66 -3.42
N PHE A 6 -20.93 -2.49 -3.97
CA PHE A 6 -21.40 -2.04 -5.28
C PHE A 6 -20.94 -3.00 -6.39
N LEU A 7 -19.65 -3.30 -6.46
CA LEU A 7 -19.11 -4.21 -7.49
C LEU A 7 -19.65 -5.63 -7.36
N LYS A 8 -19.82 -6.15 -6.13
CA LYS A 8 -20.50 -7.42 -5.89
C LYS A 8 -21.93 -7.42 -6.42
N SER A 9 -22.69 -6.34 -6.24
CA SER A 9 -24.05 -6.22 -6.81
C SER A 9 -24.08 -6.21 -8.35
N LYS A 10 -22.94 -5.90 -8.99
CA LYS A 10 -22.75 -5.96 -10.45
C LYS A 10 -22.13 -7.29 -10.91
N GLY A 11 -22.04 -8.28 -10.03
CA GLY A 11 -21.55 -9.63 -10.36
C GLY A 11 -20.03 -9.77 -10.39
N TYR A 12 -19.27 -8.82 -9.82
CA TYR A 12 -17.82 -8.92 -9.76
C TYR A 12 -17.38 -9.91 -8.67
N THR A 13 -16.46 -10.81 -9.02
CA THR A 13 -15.74 -11.64 -8.06
C THR A 13 -14.71 -10.79 -7.33
N PHE A 14 -14.76 -10.74 -6.01
CA PHE A 14 -13.78 -10.05 -5.18
C PHE A 14 -12.61 -10.97 -4.84
N ILE A 15 -11.42 -10.57 -5.27
CA ILE A 15 -10.16 -11.26 -5.00
C ILE A 15 -9.29 -10.37 -4.11
N HIS A 16 -8.93 -10.90 -2.95
CA HIS A 16 -8.10 -10.21 -1.98
C HIS A 16 -6.72 -10.87 -1.92
N PHE A 17 -5.66 -10.07 -1.97
CA PHE A 17 -4.31 -10.51 -1.69
C PHE A 17 -3.92 -10.01 -0.30
N GLY A 18 -3.77 -10.96 0.62
CA GLY A 18 -3.33 -10.68 1.98
C GLY A 18 -1.96 -10.04 2.03
N SER A 19 -1.85 -8.94 2.77
CA SER A 19 -0.59 -8.29 3.12
C SER A 19 0.20 -9.05 4.19
N GLY A 20 -0.48 -9.92 4.95
CA GLY A 20 0.08 -10.62 6.10
C GLY A 20 0.28 -9.77 7.34
N ILE A 21 -0.34 -8.58 7.42
CA ILE A 21 -0.31 -7.69 8.59
C ILE A 21 -1.66 -6.99 8.78
N GLY A 22 -2.04 -6.76 10.05
CA GLY A 22 -3.17 -5.92 10.43
C GLY A 22 -4.50 -6.28 9.76
N GLY A 23 -5.31 -5.25 9.46
CA GLY A 23 -6.65 -5.39 8.88
C GLY A 23 -6.69 -5.82 7.41
N THR A 24 -5.55 -5.97 6.76
CA THR A 24 -5.41 -6.45 5.38
C THR A 24 -4.67 -7.79 5.30
N LYS A 25 -4.53 -8.48 6.44
CA LYS A 25 -3.89 -9.81 6.48
C LYS A 25 -4.70 -10.83 5.71
N ASP A 26 -6.00 -10.84 5.94
CA ASP A 26 -7.01 -11.72 5.35
C ASP A 26 -8.31 -10.92 5.20
N ASN A 27 -9.24 -11.43 4.38
CA ASN A 27 -10.53 -10.78 4.21
C ASN A 27 -11.66 -11.81 4.03
N LYS A 28 -12.43 -12.02 5.10
CA LYS A 28 -13.59 -12.93 5.12
C LYS A 28 -14.71 -12.59 4.14
N TYR A 29 -14.72 -11.39 3.56
CA TYR A 29 -15.71 -10.98 2.57
C TYR A 29 -15.24 -11.21 1.12
N ALA A 30 -13.99 -11.65 0.91
CA ALA A 30 -13.45 -12.04 -0.39
C ALA A 30 -14.06 -13.35 -0.86
N ASP A 31 -14.34 -13.43 -2.16
CA ASP A 31 -14.75 -14.68 -2.81
C ASP A 31 -13.52 -15.58 -3.02
N LEU A 32 -12.35 -14.98 -3.21
CA LEU A 32 -11.05 -15.63 -3.19
C LEU A 32 -10.07 -14.81 -2.33
N ASP A 33 -9.67 -15.36 -1.19
CA ASP A 33 -8.62 -14.78 -0.33
C ASP A 33 -7.29 -15.49 -0.58
N ILE A 34 -6.32 -14.77 -1.14
CA ILE A 34 -4.98 -15.28 -1.44
C ILE A 34 -4.09 -14.89 -0.26
N PRO A 35 -3.70 -15.85 0.61
CA PRO A 35 -2.94 -15.52 1.79
C PRO A 35 -1.53 -15.03 1.42
N SER A 36 -1.03 -14.10 2.22
CA SER A 36 0.38 -13.74 2.20
C SER A 36 1.22 -14.96 2.54
N GLN A 37 2.27 -15.23 1.77
CA GLN A 37 3.20 -16.30 2.09
C GLN A 37 4.36 -15.79 2.94
N GLY A 38 5.00 -16.70 3.66
CA GLY A 38 6.09 -16.42 4.58
C GLY A 38 5.65 -16.45 6.04
N TRP A 39 6.45 -17.11 6.88
CA TRP A 39 6.23 -17.24 8.31
C TRP A 39 6.48 -15.88 8.99
N THR A 40 5.46 -15.29 9.60
CA THR A 40 5.67 -14.14 10.50
C THR A 40 6.09 -14.56 11.90
N GLY A 41 6.04 -15.86 12.19
CA GLY A 41 5.98 -16.33 13.57
C GLY A 41 4.71 -15.85 14.25
N ASP A 42 4.36 -16.55 15.32
CA ASP A 42 3.62 -15.91 16.41
C ASP A 42 4.48 -14.72 16.88
N GLU A 43 3.88 -13.54 17.06
CA GLU A 43 4.59 -12.37 17.61
C GLU A 43 5.33 -12.73 18.90
N PHE A 44 4.75 -13.63 19.70
CA PHE A 44 5.39 -14.20 20.88
C PHE A 44 6.71 -14.90 20.56
N ILE A 45 6.76 -15.74 19.52
CA ILE A 45 7.98 -16.47 19.14
C ILE A 45 9.04 -15.51 18.60
N VAL A 46 8.64 -14.48 17.85
CA VAL A 46 9.57 -13.44 17.38
C VAL A 46 10.16 -12.67 18.56
N VAL A 47 9.33 -12.27 19.54
CA VAL A 47 9.79 -11.56 20.74
C VAL A 47 10.69 -12.47 21.60
N LEU A 48 10.26 -13.70 21.86
CA LEU A 48 11.01 -14.67 22.66
C LEU A 48 12.40 -14.91 22.06
N THR A 49 12.49 -15.22 20.76
CA THR A 49 13.77 -15.50 20.10
C THR A 49 14.68 -14.27 20.01
N ARG A 50 14.13 -13.06 19.94
CA ARG A 50 14.91 -11.80 20.04
C ARG A 50 15.55 -11.59 21.41
N THR A 51 15.03 -12.19 22.48
CA THR A 51 15.66 -12.16 23.82
C THR A 51 16.78 -13.20 23.99
N THR A 52 17.12 -13.92 22.93
CA THR A 52 18.15 -14.98 22.94
C THR A 52 19.30 -14.68 21.97
N MET A 53 20.37 -15.48 22.04
CA MET A 53 21.50 -15.41 21.10
C MET A 53 21.14 -15.82 19.65
N LEU A 54 19.90 -16.27 19.40
CA LEU A 54 19.42 -16.64 18.06
C LEU A 54 18.98 -15.45 17.20
N LEU A 55 19.08 -14.22 17.72
CA LEU A 55 18.68 -12.99 17.03
C LEU A 55 19.13 -12.90 15.56
N PRO A 56 20.40 -13.20 15.18
CA PRO A 56 20.82 -13.13 13.77
C PRO A 56 20.05 -14.07 12.84
N PHE A 57 19.65 -15.25 13.33
CA PHE A 57 18.88 -16.22 12.55
C PHE A 57 17.42 -15.76 12.37
N VAL A 58 16.83 -15.18 13.40
CA VAL A 58 15.46 -14.63 13.34
C VAL A 58 15.37 -13.49 12.34
N ASP A 59 16.36 -12.59 12.35
CA ASP A 59 16.40 -11.45 11.43
C ASP A 59 16.57 -11.89 9.97
N TYR A 60 17.40 -12.90 9.73
CA TYR A 60 17.55 -13.50 8.40
C TYR A 60 16.25 -14.15 7.93
N ILE A 61 15.61 -14.97 8.78
CA ILE A 61 14.33 -15.63 8.47
C ILE A 61 13.24 -14.57 8.21
N PHE A 62 13.17 -13.53 9.03
CA PHE A 62 12.21 -12.45 8.86
C PHE A 62 12.42 -11.70 7.54
N SER A 63 13.65 -11.29 7.25
CA SER A 63 13.97 -10.54 6.03
C SER A 63 13.71 -11.37 4.77
N THR A 64 14.06 -12.65 4.78
CA THR A 64 13.78 -13.57 3.67
C THR A 64 12.28 -13.81 3.49
N ASN A 65 11.50 -13.90 4.58
CA ASN A 65 10.05 -14.03 4.52
C ASN A 65 9.37 -12.78 3.97
N VAL A 66 9.79 -11.58 4.38
CA VAL A 66 9.29 -10.32 3.82
C VAL A 66 9.58 -10.25 2.32
N ARG A 67 10.80 -10.59 1.89
CA ARG A 67 11.17 -10.64 0.46
C ARG A 67 10.29 -11.62 -0.32
N LYS A 68 10.16 -12.85 0.20
CA LYS A 68 9.36 -13.91 -0.42
C LYS A 68 7.91 -13.46 -0.59
N ARG A 69 7.32 -12.88 0.45
CA ARG A 69 5.94 -12.36 0.42
C ARG A 69 5.73 -11.37 -0.73
N VAL A 70 6.58 -10.36 -0.81
CA VAL A 70 6.46 -9.29 -1.82
C VAL A 70 6.59 -9.87 -3.23
N LEU A 71 7.62 -10.68 -3.47
CA LEU A 71 7.87 -11.28 -4.79
C LEU A 71 6.75 -12.24 -5.20
N GLU A 72 6.22 -13.04 -4.27
CA GLU A 72 5.10 -13.94 -4.56
C GLU A 72 3.81 -13.19 -4.84
N THR A 73 3.52 -12.08 -4.12
CA THR A 73 2.35 -11.25 -4.43
C THR A 73 2.43 -10.72 -5.87
N PHE A 74 3.57 -10.16 -6.28
CA PHE A 74 3.79 -9.74 -7.67
C PHE A 74 3.61 -10.91 -8.64
N SER A 75 4.22 -12.06 -8.36
CA SER A 75 4.13 -13.25 -9.22
C SER A 75 2.71 -13.78 -9.35
N LYS A 76 1.90 -13.78 -8.29
CA LYS A 76 0.52 -14.27 -8.34
C LYS A 76 -0.41 -13.26 -9.01
N LEU A 77 -0.16 -11.95 -8.86
CA LEU A 77 -0.93 -10.90 -9.53
C LEU A 77 -0.83 -11.00 -11.05
N THR A 78 0.31 -11.42 -11.61
CA THR A 78 0.43 -11.63 -13.07
C THR A 78 -0.46 -12.77 -13.58
N GLU A 79 -0.90 -13.68 -12.71
CA GLU A 79 -1.76 -14.81 -13.05
C GLU A 79 -3.25 -14.49 -12.96
N ILE A 80 -3.63 -13.28 -12.50
CA ILE A 80 -5.02 -12.94 -12.21
C ILE A 80 -5.94 -12.97 -13.44
N HIS A 81 -5.35 -12.83 -14.64
CA HIS A 81 -6.02 -12.96 -15.93
C HIS A 81 -6.65 -14.36 -16.13
N ARG A 82 -6.17 -15.39 -15.40
CA ARG A 82 -6.72 -16.75 -15.45
C ARG A 82 -8.09 -16.87 -14.78
N VAL A 83 -8.41 -15.98 -13.83
CA VAL A 83 -9.73 -15.96 -13.21
C VAL A 83 -10.75 -15.41 -14.20
N LYS A 84 -11.78 -16.19 -14.53
CA LYS A 84 -12.80 -15.81 -15.51
C LYS A 84 -13.79 -14.80 -14.92
N GLY A 85 -14.43 -14.03 -15.80
CA GLY A 85 -15.48 -13.07 -15.43
C GLY A 85 -14.96 -11.72 -14.91
N PRO A 86 -15.89 -10.78 -14.64
CA PRO A 86 -15.57 -9.50 -14.02
C PRO A 86 -15.01 -9.74 -12.61
N LYS A 87 -13.96 -9.00 -12.27
CA LYS A 87 -13.25 -9.18 -11.01
C LYS A 87 -12.82 -7.85 -10.43
N PHE A 88 -12.90 -7.75 -9.12
CA PHE A 88 -12.33 -6.65 -8.36
C PHE A 88 -11.16 -7.23 -7.56
N VAL A 89 -9.94 -6.75 -7.85
CA VAL A 89 -8.71 -7.26 -7.24
C VAL A 89 -8.16 -6.19 -6.32
N PHE A 90 -8.02 -6.52 -5.04
CA PHE A 90 -7.34 -5.68 -4.06
C PHE A 90 -6.06 -6.38 -3.61
N ALA A 91 -4.93 -5.71 -3.76
CA ALA A 91 -3.66 -6.21 -3.29
C ALA A 91 -2.91 -5.15 -2.49
N HIS A 92 -2.69 -5.44 -1.21
CA HIS A 92 -1.90 -4.59 -0.35
C HIS A 92 -0.45 -5.11 -0.32
N ILE A 93 0.41 -4.45 -1.11
CA ILE A 93 1.84 -4.73 -1.19
C ILE A 93 2.53 -3.84 -0.16
N LEU A 94 3.09 -4.43 0.89
CA LEU A 94 3.70 -3.66 2.00
C LEU A 94 4.95 -2.88 1.58
N SER A 95 5.72 -3.37 0.61
CA SER A 95 6.88 -2.61 0.14
C SER A 95 6.44 -1.37 -0.65
N PRO A 96 7.05 -0.20 -0.42
CA PRO A 96 8.41 -0.01 0.09
C PRO A 96 8.55 0.21 1.62
N HIS A 97 7.53 -0.08 2.44
CA HIS A 97 7.64 0.03 3.90
C HIS A 97 8.84 -0.77 4.45
N TRP A 98 9.36 -0.34 5.61
CA TRP A 98 10.40 -1.06 6.32
C TRP A 98 9.90 -2.45 6.81
N PRO A 99 10.78 -3.44 7.00
CA PRO A 99 12.23 -3.42 6.78
C PRO A 99 12.62 -3.27 5.31
N PHE A 100 13.73 -2.58 5.05
CA PHE A 100 14.27 -2.43 3.70
C PHE A 100 15.10 -3.66 3.34
N VAL A 101 14.46 -4.61 2.65
CA VAL A 101 15.01 -5.93 2.37
C VAL A 101 15.46 -6.09 0.92
N PHE A 102 15.19 -5.11 0.06
CA PHE A 102 15.63 -5.08 -1.34
C PHE A 102 16.57 -3.90 -1.59
N GLY A 103 17.70 -4.17 -2.24
CA GLY A 103 18.50 -3.12 -2.87
C GLY A 103 17.91 -2.75 -4.25
N ALA A 104 18.57 -1.83 -4.95
CA ALA A 104 18.02 -1.20 -6.17
C ALA A 104 17.78 -2.17 -7.34
N ASN A 105 18.44 -3.33 -7.34
CA ASN A 105 18.28 -4.38 -8.35
C ASN A 105 17.60 -5.63 -7.78
N GLY A 106 17.07 -5.56 -6.57
CA GLY A 106 16.41 -6.68 -5.89
C GLY A 106 17.37 -7.60 -5.14
N GLU A 107 18.65 -7.28 -5.08
CA GLU A 107 19.62 -7.94 -4.21
C GLU A 107 19.13 -7.91 -2.76
N MET A 108 19.52 -8.93 -1.99
CA MET A 108 19.24 -8.95 -0.56
C MET A 108 20.12 -7.91 0.11
N VAL A 109 19.51 -7.03 0.91
CA VAL A 109 20.25 -6.13 1.79
C VAL A 109 20.64 -6.94 3.03
N PRO A 110 21.93 -7.27 3.24
CA PRO A 110 22.38 -7.92 4.47
C PRO A 110 22.14 -6.95 5.62
N LYS A 111 21.75 -7.44 6.80
CA LYS A 111 21.51 -6.57 7.94
C LYS A 111 22.77 -5.74 8.25
N TYR A 112 22.66 -4.42 8.13
CA TYR A 112 23.20 -3.54 9.16
C TYR A 112 22.32 -3.71 10.40
N ASN A 113 22.91 -3.66 11.59
CA ASN A 113 22.27 -3.70 12.92
C ASN A 113 21.17 -2.63 13.08
N THR A 114 20.08 -2.77 12.34
CA THR A 114 18.96 -1.84 12.35
C THR A 114 17.94 -2.39 13.32
N PRO A 115 17.63 -1.66 14.40
CA PRO A 115 16.54 -2.04 15.28
C PRO A 115 15.23 -2.09 14.47
N LEU A 116 14.38 -3.07 14.79
CA LEU A 116 13.03 -3.17 14.23
C LEU A 116 12.11 -2.15 14.90
N ASN A 117 12.44 -0.88 14.73
CA ASN A 117 11.69 0.27 15.22
C ASN A 117 11.62 1.36 14.15
N TYR A 118 10.82 2.38 14.43
CA TYR A 118 10.48 3.45 13.49
C TYR A 118 11.68 4.33 13.05
N LEU A 119 12.84 4.19 13.69
CA LEU A 119 14.09 4.85 13.26
C LEU A 119 14.52 4.44 11.85
N GLN A 120 13.97 3.35 11.30
CA GLN A 120 14.32 2.91 9.95
C GLN A 120 13.99 3.95 8.88
N TRP A 121 12.93 4.76 9.05
CA TRP A 121 12.60 5.81 8.07
C TRP A 121 13.72 6.84 7.87
N ILE A 122 14.65 6.99 8.82
CA ILE A 122 15.81 7.89 8.70
C ILE A 122 16.78 7.40 7.61
N HIS A 123 16.79 6.09 7.30
CA HIS A 123 17.65 5.50 6.27
C HIS A 123 17.05 5.69 4.87
N LYS A 124 17.05 6.94 4.39
CA LYS A 124 16.52 7.34 3.08
C LYS A 124 17.10 6.54 1.92
N ASP A 125 18.39 6.25 1.93
CA ASP A 125 19.02 5.50 0.83
C ASP A 125 18.49 4.06 0.72
N LEU A 126 18.22 3.41 1.85
CA LEU A 126 17.63 2.07 1.86
C LEU A 126 16.19 2.09 1.36
N TYR A 127 15.41 3.10 1.78
CA TYR A 127 14.06 3.33 1.26
C TYR A 127 14.08 3.56 -0.25
N VAL A 128 14.93 4.47 -0.75
CA VAL A 128 15.03 4.81 -2.17
C VAL A 128 15.45 3.61 -3.01
N ASN A 129 16.44 2.83 -2.56
CA ASN A 129 16.87 1.62 -3.26
C ASN A 129 15.76 0.58 -3.34
N GLN A 130 15.06 0.32 -2.23
CA GLN A 130 13.90 -0.57 -2.24
C GLN A 130 12.80 -0.04 -3.17
N LEU A 131 12.49 1.25 -3.12
CA LEU A 131 11.50 1.90 -3.99
C LEU A 131 11.86 1.76 -5.48
N ILE A 132 13.13 1.92 -5.86
CA ILE A 132 13.59 1.70 -7.24
C ILE A 132 13.26 0.29 -7.72
N PHE A 133 13.54 -0.72 -6.89
CA PHE A 133 13.23 -2.12 -7.24
C PHE A 133 11.73 -2.39 -7.32
N ILE A 134 10.95 -1.90 -6.35
CA ILE A 134 9.49 -2.05 -6.36
C ILE A 134 8.87 -1.37 -7.58
N ASN A 135 9.35 -0.18 -7.96
CA ASN A 135 8.90 0.49 -9.17
C ASN A 135 9.16 -0.34 -10.44
N LYS A 136 10.29 -1.05 -10.52
CA LYS A 136 10.55 -1.99 -11.64
C LYS A 136 9.51 -3.12 -11.65
N LYS A 137 9.19 -3.70 -10.48
CA LYS A 137 8.17 -4.77 -10.36
C LYS A 137 6.76 -4.30 -10.68
N VAL A 138 6.38 -3.11 -10.24
CA VAL A 138 5.08 -2.50 -10.55
C VAL A 138 4.94 -2.25 -12.05
N LYS A 139 5.96 -1.69 -12.71
CA LYS A 139 5.95 -1.48 -14.17
C LYS A 139 5.72 -2.79 -14.93
N THR A 140 6.53 -3.82 -14.64
CA THR A 140 6.35 -5.15 -15.24
C THR A 140 4.96 -5.72 -14.97
N LEU A 141 4.45 -5.61 -13.74
CA LEU A 141 3.12 -6.09 -13.40
C LEU A 141 2.02 -5.38 -14.20
N VAL A 142 2.08 -4.05 -14.30
CA VAL A 142 1.09 -3.26 -15.05
C VAL A 142 1.12 -3.64 -16.53
N ASP A 143 2.31 -3.74 -17.13
CA ASP A 143 2.47 -4.15 -18.54
C ASP A 143 1.89 -5.54 -18.78
N GLU A 144 2.12 -6.49 -17.88
CA GLU A 144 1.56 -7.83 -17.96
C GLU A 144 0.04 -7.86 -17.78
N ILE A 145 -0.50 -7.10 -16.83
CA ILE A 145 -1.95 -7.00 -16.61
C ILE A 145 -2.62 -6.42 -17.87
N ILE A 146 -2.08 -5.35 -18.44
CA ILE A 146 -2.64 -4.71 -19.64
C ILE A 146 -2.56 -5.66 -20.84
N SER A 147 -1.40 -6.25 -21.10
CA SER A 147 -1.18 -7.10 -22.28
C SER A 147 -1.94 -8.43 -22.25
N LYS A 148 -2.17 -9.01 -21.07
CA LYS A 148 -2.87 -10.31 -20.92
C LYS A 148 -4.38 -10.18 -20.75
N SER A 149 -4.89 -8.97 -20.51
CA SER A 149 -6.32 -8.74 -20.32
C SER A 149 -7.05 -8.57 -21.64
N LYS A 150 -8.02 -9.47 -21.91
CA LYS A 150 -8.87 -9.38 -23.11
C LYS A 150 -9.70 -8.09 -23.17
N ILE A 151 -10.15 -7.62 -22.00
CA ILE A 151 -10.84 -6.35 -21.83
C ILE A 151 -9.86 -5.44 -21.09
N PRO A 152 -9.54 -4.24 -21.62
CA PRO A 152 -8.68 -3.29 -20.93
C PRO A 152 -9.15 -3.06 -19.48
N PRO A 153 -8.29 -3.30 -18.47
CA PRO A 153 -8.70 -3.19 -17.08
C PRO A 153 -8.63 -1.75 -16.58
N ILE A 154 -9.37 -1.45 -15.52
CA ILE A 154 -9.14 -0.26 -14.69
C ILE A 154 -8.04 -0.62 -13.68
N ILE A 155 -6.98 0.17 -13.60
CA ILE A 155 -5.90 -0.03 -12.63
C ILE A 155 -5.78 1.23 -11.76
N ILE A 156 -5.74 1.02 -10.44
CA ILE A 156 -5.48 2.06 -9.45
C ILE A 156 -4.20 1.65 -8.72
N LEU A 157 -3.19 2.52 -8.74
CA LEU A 157 -2.00 2.40 -7.91
C LEU A 157 -2.03 3.53 -6.90
N GLN A 158 -2.22 3.18 -5.63
CA GLN A 158 -2.40 4.15 -4.57
C GLN A 158 -1.57 3.75 -3.35
N ALA A 159 -0.74 4.66 -2.85
CA ALA A 159 -0.11 4.53 -1.55
C ALA A 159 -1.12 4.86 -0.45
N ASP A 160 -1.05 4.14 0.67
CA ASP A 160 -1.87 4.41 1.85
C ASP A 160 -1.37 5.64 2.63
N HIS A 161 -0.04 5.83 2.65
CA HIS A 161 0.64 7.03 3.15
C HIS A 161 2.03 7.19 2.50
N GLY A 162 2.63 8.36 2.66
CA GLY A 162 4.01 8.62 2.27
C GLY A 162 5.01 8.30 3.40
N PRO A 163 6.33 8.40 3.16
CA PRO A 163 7.33 8.07 4.17
C PRO A 163 7.30 9.05 5.34
N TYR A 164 7.88 8.62 6.48
CA TYR A 164 8.10 9.48 7.66
C TYR A 164 9.59 9.80 7.82
N SER A 165 10.31 9.98 6.71
CA SER A 165 11.78 10.07 6.67
C SER A 165 12.35 11.43 6.99
N ILE A 166 11.55 12.51 6.88
CA ILE A 166 11.99 13.87 7.18
C ILE A 166 11.90 14.13 8.68
N LEU A 167 10.82 13.68 9.31
CA LEU A 167 10.56 13.96 10.73
C LEU A 167 10.87 12.78 11.66
N GLY A 168 11.05 11.56 11.14
CA GLY A 168 11.45 10.40 11.92
C GLY A 168 10.55 10.16 13.13
N GLU A 169 11.14 9.95 14.31
CA GLU A 169 10.39 9.76 15.56
C GLU A 169 9.53 10.96 15.94
N ASN A 170 9.92 12.18 15.58
CA ASN A 170 9.17 13.40 15.90
C ASN A 170 7.79 13.42 15.23
N TYR A 171 7.59 12.65 14.16
CA TYR A 171 6.27 12.49 13.53
C TYR A 171 5.24 11.88 14.51
N TRP A 172 5.67 11.02 15.43
CA TRP A 172 4.77 10.34 16.38
C TRP A 172 4.62 11.09 17.72
N TYR A 173 5.40 12.16 17.89
CA TYR A 173 5.42 13.00 19.08
C TYR A 173 5.08 14.47 18.78
N PHE A 174 4.57 14.79 17.58
CA PHE A 174 4.15 16.14 17.22
C PHE A 174 3.36 16.75 18.37
N ASN A 175 3.94 17.79 18.96
CA ASN A 175 3.29 18.48 20.05
C ASN A 175 2.04 19.16 19.48
N LYS A 176 0.99 19.32 20.30
CA LYS A 176 -0.29 19.90 19.87
C LYS A 176 -0.16 21.32 19.29
N ASP A 177 0.97 21.98 19.53
CA ASP A 177 1.29 23.31 19.02
C ASP A 177 2.08 23.28 17.68
N GLU A 178 2.55 22.10 17.23
CA GLU A 178 3.27 21.85 15.97
C GLU A 178 2.42 21.10 14.93
N ILE A 179 1.11 21.38 14.92
CA ILE A 179 0.17 20.91 13.87
C ILE A 179 0.65 21.28 12.44
N GLY A 180 1.66 22.14 12.30
CA GLY A 180 2.12 22.77 11.07
C GLY A 180 3.61 22.64 10.74
N ASN A 181 4.22 21.45 10.77
CA ASN A 181 5.35 21.24 9.86
C ASN A 181 4.82 20.76 8.51
N GLU A 182 4.52 21.72 7.63
CA GLU A 182 4.01 21.50 6.27
C GLU A 182 4.83 20.46 5.50
N ILE A 183 6.15 20.42 5.73
CA ILE A 183 7.04 19.46 5.09
C ILE A 183 6.72 18.01 5.50
N GLY A 184 6.42 17.79 6.78
CA GLY A 184 6.02 16.48 7.29
C GLY A 184 4.66 16.03 6.77
N LEU A 185 3.68 16.94 6.78
CA LEU A 185 2.37 16.69 6.21
C LEU A 185 2.49 16.37 4.72
N ARG A 186 3.26 17.17 3.98
CA ARG A 186 3.50 16.93 2.55
C ARG A 186 4.20 15.60 2.30
N GLU A 187 5.14 15.19 3.14
CA GLU A 187 5.79 13.89 3.04
C GLU A 187 4.80 12.73 3.25
N SER A 188 3.94 12.83 4.27
CA SER A 188 3.06 11.74 4.68
C SER A 188 1.76 11.65 3.87
N PHE A 189 1.26 12.78 3.37
CA PHE A 189 0.04 12.84 2.56
C PHE A 189 0.35 12.91 1.05
N GLY A 190 1.58 13.22 0.66
CA GLY A 190 2.06 13.22 -0.73
C GLY A 190 2.24 11.81 -1.28
N ILE A 191 1.13 11.10 -1.45
CA ILE A 191 1.09 9.71 -1.90
C ILE A 191 1.17 9.59 -3.42
N LEU A 192 1.66 8.44 -3.89
CA LEU A 192 1.38 8.01 -5.26
C LEU A 192 -0.13 7.76 -5.38
N ASN A 193 -0.76 8.39 -6.37
CA ASN A 193 -2.16 8.17 -6.74
C ASN A 193 -2.27 8.18 -8.27
N ALA A 194 -2.21 7.01 -8.89
CA ALA A 194 -2.13 6.86 -10.34
C ALA A 194 -3.22 5.93 -10.86
N PHE A 195 -3.71 6.25 -12.06
CA PHE A 195 -4.84 5.57 -12.67
C PHE A 195 -4.53 5.18 -14.12
N TYR A 196 -5.01 4.01 -14.50
CA TYR A 196 -5.18 3.63 -15.90
C TYR A 196 -6.67 3.42 -16.14
N LEU A 197 -7.27 4.33 -16.91
CA LEU A 197 -8.71 4.41 -17.19
C LEU A 197 -8.96 4.25 -18.70
N PRO A 198 -9.28 3.03 -19.18
CA PRO A 198 -9.52 2.78 -20.60
C PRO A 198 -10.69 3.57 -21.18
N GLN A 199 -10.64 3.90 -22.46
CA GLN A 199 -11.73 4.51 -23.27
C GLN A 199 -12.12 5.96 -22.95
N VAL A 200 -11.96 6.43 -21.70
CA VAL A 200 -12.47 7.75 -21.29
C VAL A 200 -11.35 8.80 -21.13
N GLY A 201 -10.08 8.38 -21.10
CA GLY A 201 -8.91 9.27 -21.12
C GLY A 201 -8.72 10.09 -19.83
N ASN A 202 -7.82 11.09 -19.88
CA ASN A 202 -7.43 11.89 -18.72
C ASN A 202 -8.47 12.95 -18.32
N ASN A 203 -9.45 13.25 -19.17
CA ASN A 203 -10.43 14.33 -18.93
C ASN A 203 -11.39 14.06 -17.76
N LEU A 204 -11.36 12.85 -17.20
CA LEU A 204 -12.13 12.46 -16.02
C LEU A 204 -11.50 12.88 -14.70
N LEU A 205 -10.19 13.09 -14.71
CA LEU A 205 -9.41 13.40 -13.52
C LEU A 205 -9.15 14.90 -13.49
N TYR A 206 -9.03 15.42 -12.27
CA TYR A 206 -8.60 16.78 -12.01
C TYR A 206 -7.27 16.72 -11.24
N ASP A 207 -6.42 17.73 -11.43
CA ASP A 207 -5.03 17.70 -10.96
C ASP A 207 -4.90 17.49 -9.44
N SER A 208 -5.88 17.97 -8.66
CA SER A 208 -5.90 17.85 -7.20
C SER A 208 -6.66 16.63 -6.67
N ILE A 209 -6.99 15.63 -7.51
CA ILE A 209 -7.81 14.49 -7.09
C ILE A 209 -7.20 13.71 -5.95
N THR A 210 -8.01 13.49 -4.91
CA THR A 210 -7.64 12.65 -3.77
C THR A 210 -8.35 11.28 -3.84
N PRO A 211 -7.87 10.29 -3.06
CA PRO A 211 -8.57 9.01 -2.91
C PRO A 211 -10.04 9.10 -2.48
N VAL A 212 -10.49 10.24 -1.96
CA VAL A 212 -11.90 10.49 -1.56
C VAL A 212 -12.87 10.25 -2.73
N ASN A 213 -12.46 10.64 -3.95
CA ASN A 213 -13.31 10.64 -5.13
C ASN A 213 -12.98 9.54 -6.14
N THR A 214 -11.91 8.75 -5.97
CA THR A 214 -11.48 7.67 -6.87
C THR A 214 -12.64 6.82 -7.38
N PHE A 215 -13.40 6.20 -6.48
CA PHE A 215 -14.49 5.30 -6.87
C PHE A 215 -15.74 6.03 -7.40
N ARG A 216 -15.96 7.30 -7.03
CA ARG A 216 -17.08 8.08 -7.57
C ARG A 216 -16.85 8.38 -9.04
N VAL A 217 -15.65 8.88 -9.36
CA VAL A 217 -15.23 9.14 -10.73
C VAL A 217 -15.31 7.85 -11.55
N ILE A 218 -14.77 6.73 -11.04
CA ILE A 218 -14.84 5.45 -11.77
C ILE A 218 -16.28 4.99 -11.96
N PHE A 219 -17.12 5.00 -10.92
CA PHE A 219 -18.48 4.49 -11.05
C PHE A 219 -19.34 5.35 -11.97
N ASN A 220 -19.20 6.67 -11.92
CA ASN A 220 -19.98 7.56 -12.78
C ASN A 220 -19.63 7.36 -14.26
N ASN A 221 -18.39 7.01 -14.57
CA ASN A 221 -17.93 6.89 -15.95
C ASN A 221 -18.04 5.49 -16.54
N TYR A 222 -18.07 4.45 -15.71
CA TYR A 222 -18.05 3.06 -16.19
C TYR A 222 -19.29 2.24 -15.80
N PHE A 223 -20.17 2.76 -14.94
CA PHE A 223 -21.30 2.01 -14.39
C PHE A 223 -22.62 2.79 -14.43
N ASP A 224 -22.70 3.85 -15.23
CA ASP A 224 -23.87 4.72 -15.40
C ASP A 224 -24.45 5.19 -14.05
N THR A 225 -23.57 5.58 -13.13
CA THR A 225 -23.97 6.17 -11.85
C THR A 225 -23.88 7.69 -11.89
N ASP A 226 -24.56 8.34 -10.96
CA ASP A 226 -24.56 9.80 -10.81
C ASP A 226 -24.24 10.18 -9.35
N TYR A 227 -23.08 9.73 -8.88
CA TYR A 227 -22.62 10.06 -7.53
C TYR A 227 -22.01 11.45 -7.50
N GLU A 228 -22.56 12.31 -6.66
CA GLU A 228 -21.95 13.61 -6.35
C GLU A 228 -20.51 13.44 -5.85
N LEU A 229 -19.59 14.23 -6.42
CA LEU A 229 -18.22 14.32 -5.95
C LEU A 229 -18.20 15.00 -4.58
N LEU A 230 -17.40 14.48 -3.65
CA LEU A 230 -17.22 15.09 -2.35
C LEU A 230 -16.10 16.14 -2.41
N THR A 231 -16.13 17.08 -1.47
CA THR A 231 -14.95 17.91 -1.21
C THR A 231 -13.78 17.04 -0.80
N ASP A 232 -12.64 17.20 -1.46
CA ASP A 232 -11.39 16.57 -1.06
C ASP A 232 -10.94 17.15 0.28
N LYS A 233 -11.07 16.37 1.35
CA LYS A 233 -10.64 16.77 2.69
C LYS A 233 -9.63 15.80 3.25
N THR A 234 -8.58 16.35 3.84
CA THR A 234 -7.50 15.58 4.48
C THR A 234 -7.49 15.84 5.97
N TYR A 235 -7.42 14.77 6.75
CA TYR A 235 -7.39 14.85 8.21
C TYR A 235 -6.15 14.15 8.75
N PHE A 236 -5.46 14.84 9.64
CA PHE A 236 -4.38 14.28 10.44
C PHE A 236 -4.92 13.82 11.80
N THR A 237 -4.39 12.72 12.31
CA THR A 237 -4.64 12.25 13.67
C THR A 237 -3.34 11.89 14.36
N HIS A 238 -3.21 12.27 15.62
CA HIS A 238 -2.05 11.92 16.42
C HIS A 238 -2.17 10.47 16.91
N TYR A 239 -1.07 9.72 16.96
CA TYR A 239 -1.08 8.31 17.36
C TYR A 239 -1.59 8.09 18.79
N LYS A 240 -1.18 8.95 19.73
CA LYS A 240 -1.67 8.93 21.13
C LYS A 240 -3.13 9.38 21.28
N GLN A 241 -3.73 9.98 20.25
CA GLN A 241 -5.10 10.50 20.27
C GLN A 241 -5.82 10.17 18.96
N PRO A 242 -6.01 8.87 18.64
CA PRO A 242 -6.40 8.39 17.30
C PRO A 242 -7.83 8.77 16.87
N TYR A 243 -8.60 9.42 17.75
CA TYR A 243 -9.98 9.85 17.51
C TYR A 243 -10.13 11.37 17.41
N ILE A 244 -9.02 12.12 17.44
CA ILE A 244 -9.00 13.57 17.26
C ILE A 244 -8.53 13.84 15.83
N PHE A 245 -9.46 14.22 14.98
CA PHE A 245 -9.20 14.54 13.58
C PHE A 245 -8.97 16.04 13.41
N ILE A 246 -7.80 16.39 12.87
CA ILE A 246 -7.39 17.76 12.59
C ILE A 246 -7.46 17.95 11.08
N ASN A 247 -8.26 18.90 10.61
CA ASN A 247 -8.34 19.21 9.19
C ASN A 247 -7.02 19.88 8.74
N VAL A 248 -6.37 19.29 7.75
CA VAL A 248 -5.10 19.75 7.16
C VAL A 248 -5.20 19.93 5.64
N THR A 249 -6.41 20.02 5.07
CA THR A 249 -6.64 20.13 3.62
C THR A 249 -5.81 21.25 2.98
N ASP A 250 -5.78 22.43 3.59
CA ASP A 250 -5.15 23.62 3.01
C ASP A 250 -3.72 23.87 3.55
N LYS A 251 -3.03 22.81 3.99
CA LYS A 251 -1.73 22.91 4.67
C LYS A 251 -0.51 22.50 3.83
N PHE A 252 -0.69 21.98 2.62
CA PHE A 252 0.41 21.51 1.75
C PHE A 252 0.01 21.33 0.29
#